data_AF-A0A8S2FKE8-F1
#
_entry.id   AF-A0A8S2FKE8-F1
#
_cell.length_a   1.000
_cell.length_b   1.000
_cell.length_c   1.000
_cell.angle_alpha   90.00
_cell.angle_beta   90.00
_cell.angle_gamma   90.00
#
_symmetry.space_group_name_H-M   'P 1'
#
loop_
_entity.id
_entity.type
_entity.pdbx_description
1 polymer ?
#
loop_
_entity_poly.entity_id
_entity_poly.type
_entity_poly.pdbx_seq_one_letter_code
_entity_poly.pdbx_strand_id
1 'polypeptide(L)'
;MYANPEWQPLDGSQSVLFKIRCEPGSAICVSIAQFSFHPDEEEVLFDLGSTFRVESIDQDKTTGMYCIHMEATREGSDIAERYIELNRKRMQENSVVLMFGSLLAKMGQYDECHEYFVGLAQNPRGKDLVVIYNSIGRAHYLRSEYEQALDNYNVSFALMISTIPERSRSSAIVLNNIGCVMEANGQPQAALQYYERALEIRKDLSEPNDLDTAATLNNVGNIYYKDDNLKTALTYYSIQGIENCQVNCQLTPG
;
A
#
# COMPACT_ATOMS: atom_id res chain seq x y z
N MET A 1 -20.16 -40.54 -3.67
CA MET A 1 -20.41 -40.04 -2.31
C MET A 1 -19.80 -41.04 -1.35
N TYR A 2 -18.62 -40.74 -0.81
CA TYR A 2 -18.05 -41.47 0.31
C TYR A 2 -17.90 -40.44 1.43
N ALA A 3 -18.82 -40.43 2.38
CA ALA A 3 -18.58 -39.76 3.66
C ALA A 3 -17.59 -40.65 4.41
N ASN A 4 -16.43 -40.11 4.77
CA ASN A 4 -15.43 -40.84 5.53
C ASN A 4 -16.00 -41.14 6.95
N PRO A 5 -16.16 -42.42 7.34
CA PRO A 5 -16.85 -42.80 8.58
C PRO A 5 -16.12 -42.40 9.87
N GLU A 6 -14.90 -41.86 9.80
CA GLU A 6 -14.09 -41.48 10.97
C GLU A 6 -14.44 -40.10 11.56
N TRP A 7 -15.25 -39.28 10.89
CA TRP A 7 -15.62 -37.96 11.38
C TRP A 7 -16.90 -38.01 12.22
N GLN A 8 -16.80 -38.47 13.46
CA GLN A 8 -17.88 -38.25 14.44
C GLN A 8 -17.72 -36.87 15.11
N PRO A 9 -18.75 -36.01 15.08
CA PRO A 9 -18.69 -34.71 15.73
C PRO A 9 -18.51 -34.86 17.24
N LEU A 10 -17.57 -34.09 17.82
CA LEU A 10 -17.41 -33.94 19.26
C LEU A 10 -18.67 -33.25 19.84
N ASP A 11 -19.07 -33.62 21.06
CA ASP A 11 -20.36 -33.26 21.68
C ASP A 11 -20.72 -31.76 21.50
N GLY A 12 -21.82 -31.51 20.79
CA GLY A 12 -22.35 -30.16 20.50
C GLY A 12 -21.90 -29.53 19.17
N SER A 13 -20.97 -30.14 18.44
CA SER A 13 -20.55 -29.64 17.12
C SER A 13 -21.50 -30.08 15.99
N GLN A 14 -21.81 -29.16 15.07
CA GLN A 14 -22.55 -29.45 13.85
C GLN A 14 -21.58 -29.64 12.69
N SER A 15 -21.65 -30.80 12.04
CA SER A 15 -20.87 -31.06 10.83
C SER A 15 -21.50 -30.34 9.63
N VAL A 16 -20.66 -29.62 8.87
CA VAL A 16 -21.05 -28.85 7.70
C VAL A 16 -20.31 -29.37 6.48
N LEU A 17 -21.02 -29.58 5.39
CA LEU A 17 -20.46 -29.94 4.08
C LEU A 17 -20.55 -28.72 3.15
N PHE A 18 -19.41 -28.27 2.63
CA PHE A 18 -19.36 -27.25 1.59
C PHE A 18 -19.31 -27.92 0.21
N LYS A 19 -20.25 -27.56 -0.67
CA LYS A 19 -20.23 -27.95 -2.08
C LYS A 19 -19.96 -26.73 -2.93
N ILE A 20 -18.74 -26.62 -3.41
CA ILE A 20 -18.28 -25.48 -4.21
C ILE A 20 -18.31 -25.88 -5.68
N ARG A 21 -19.12 -25.16 -6.48
CA ARG A 21 -19.09 -25.26 -7.94
C ARG A 21 -18.06 -24.28 -8.47
N CYS A 22 -17.15 -24.77 -9.30
CA CYS A 22 -16.19 -23.97 -10.05
C CYS A 22 -16.50 -24.14 -11.54
N GLU A 23 -16.55 -23.04 -12.30
CA GLU A 23 -16.75 -23.14 -13.75
C GLU A 23 -15.53 -23.76 -14.44
N PRO A 24 -15.70 -24.78 -15.31
CA PRO A 24 -14.59 -25.39 -16.04
C PRO A 24 -13.87 -24.36 -16.93
N GLY A 25 -12.55 -24.26 -16.79
CA GLY A 25 -11.73 -23.30 -17.54
C GLY A 25 -11.57 -21.93 -16.86
N SER A 26 -12.26 -21.68 -15.76
CA SER A 26 -11.95 -20.56 -14.88
C SER A 26 -10.68 -20.90 -14.08
N ALA A 27 -9.64 -20.07 -14.17
CA ALA A 27 -8.40 -20.24 -13.39
C ALA A 27 -8.59 -19.93 -11.89
N ILE A 28 -9.79 -20.13 -11.35
CA ILE A 28 -10.21 -19.74 -10.01
C ILE A 28 -9.68 -20.72 -8.95
N CYS A 29 -9.60 -22.01 -9.28
CA CYS A 29 -9.07 -23.02 -8.38
C CYS A 29 -8.16 -24.03 -9.12
N VAL A 30 -7.10 -24.45 -8.46
CA VAL A 30 -6.17 -25.47 -8.96
C VAL A 30 -5.88 -26.52 -7.89
N SER A 31 -5.73 -27.77 -8.30
CA SER A 31 -5.21 -28.80 -7.39
C SER A 31 -3.73 -28.54 -7.13
N ILE A 32 -3.33 -28.59 -5.86
CA ILE A 32 -1.94 -28.38 -5.45
C ILE A 32 -1.30 -29.65 -4.89
N ALA A 33 -1.84 -30.83 -5.22
CA ALA A 33 -1.36 -32.11 -4.70
C ALA A 33 0.15 -32.33 -4.87
N GLN A 34 0.75 -31.77 -5.93
CA GLN A 34 2.20 -31.87 -6.19
C GLN A 34 3.06 -30.99 -5.26
N PHE A 35 2.46 -29.99 -4.61
CA PHE A 35 3.12 -29.00 -3.75
C PHE A 35 2.63 -29.05 -2.30
N SER A 36 1.69 -29.95 -2.00
CA SER A 36 1.08 -30.10 -0.69
C SER A 36 2.11 -30.49 0.38
N PHE A 37 2.00 -29.89 1.56
CA PHE A 37 2.73 -30.35 2.76
C PHE A 37 2.06 -31.58 3.41
N HIS A 38 0.86 -31.94 2.96
CA HIS A 38 0.03 -33.04 3.45
C HIS A 38 -0.33 -33.96 2.28
N PRO A 39 0.59 -34.83 1.83
CA PRO A 39 0.44 -35.63 0.60
C PRO A 39 -0.72 -36.64 0.64
N ASP A 40 -1.25 -36.95 1.83
CA ASP A 40 -2.40 -37.82 2.03
C ASP A 40 -3.75 -37.08 1.94
N GLU A 41 -3.73 -35.75 1.76
CA GLU A 41 -4.91 -34.89 1.67
C GLU A 41 -5.11 -34.32 0.26
N GLU A 42 -6.37 -34.21 -0.17
CA GLU A 42 -6.71 -33.52 -1.41
C GLU A 42 -6.83 -32.01 -1.17
N GLU A 43 -5.77 -31.27 -1.51
CA GLU A 43 -5.73 -29.82 -1.37
C GLU A 43 -6.00 -29.08 -2.68
N VAL A 44 -6.78 -28.01 -2.58
CA VAL A 44 -7.08 -27.07 -3.66
C VAL A 44 -6.75 -25.64 -3.25
N LEU A 45 -6.09 -24.89 -4.13
CA LEU A 45 -5.78 -23.48 -3.94
C LEU A 45 -6.75 -22.63 -4.75
N PHE A 46 -7.35 -21.63 -4.10
CA PHE A 46 -8.18 -20.62 -4.74
C PHE A 46 -7.39 -19.32 -4.95
N ASP A 47 -7.68 -18.60 -6.03
CA ASP A 47 -7.13 -17.27 -6.30
C ASP A 47 -7.47 -16.29 -5.15
N LEU A 48 -6.57 -15.37 -4.82
CA LEU A 48 -6.71 -14.42 -3.70
C LEU A 48 -7.94 -13.51 -3.84
N GLY A 49 -8.42 -13.32 -5.07
CA GLY A 49 -9.64 -12.56 -5.41
C GLY A 49 -10.92 -13.40 -5.48
N SER A 50 -10.90 -14.67 -5.07
CA SER A 50 -12.07 -15.56 -5.16
C SER A 50 -13.14 -15.19 -4.14
N THR A 51 -14.39 -15.16 -4.58
CA THR A 51 -15.57 -15.01 -3.73
C THR A 51 -16.46 -16.23 -3.83
N PHE A 52 -17.01 -16.67 -2.70
CA PHE A 52 -17.92 -17.81 -2.64
C PHE A 52 -19.35 -17.32 -2.41
N ARG A 53 -20.19 -17.40 -3.44
CA ARG A 53 -21.60 -17.03 -3.38
C ARG A 53 -22.40 -18.22 -2.87
N VAL A 54 -23.08 -18.06 -1.73
CA VAL A 54 -23.98 -19.09 -1.21
C VAL A 54 -25.26 -19.16 -2.08
N GLU A 55 -25.51 -20.31 -2.68
CA GLU A 55 -26.71 -20.62 -3.48
C GLU A 55 -27.85 -21.13 -2.58
N SER A 56 -27.57 -22.10 -1.71
CA SER A 56 -28.53 -22.67 -0.77
C SER A 56 -27.85 -23.24 0.48
N ILE A 57 -28.63 -23.35 1.56
CA ILE A 57 -28.23 -24.06 2.78
C ILE A 57 -29.33 -25.06 3.08
N ASP A 58 -28.99 -26.33 2.98
CA ASP A 58 -29.92 -27.44 3.14
C ASP A 58 -29.48 -28.30 4.32
N GLN A 59 -30.42 -28.76 5.14
CA GLN A 59 -30.11 -29.76 6.17
C GLN A 59 -30.40 -31.15 5.61
N ASP A 60 -29.37 -31.99 5.54
CA ASP A 60 -29.54 -33.41 5.25
C ASP A 60 -30.28 -34.05 6.43
N LYS A 61 -31.54 -34.41 6.20
CA LYS A 61 -32.41 -35.00 7.23
C LYS A 61 -31.95 -36.38 7.69
N THR A 62 -31.09 -37.05 6.92
CA THR A 62 -30.61 -38.40 7.22
C THR A 62 -29.35 -38.37 8.08
N THR A 63 -28.45 -37.42 7.83
CA THR A 63 -27.19 -37.27 8.57
C THR A 63 -27.22 -36.14 9.61
N GLY A 64 -28.22 -35.26 9.56
CA GLY A 64 -28.32 -34.06 10.39
C GLY A 64 -27.39 -32.92 9.97
N MET A 65 -26.55 -33.14 8.95
CA MET A 65 -25.52 -32.20 8.50
C MET A 65 -26.12 -31.04 7.71
N TYR A 66 -25.50 -29.87 7.81
CA TYR A 66 -25.80 -28.76 6.90
C TYR A 66 -24.94 -28.86 5.65
N CYS A 67 -25.58 -28.80 4.49
CA CYS A 67 -24.94 -28.75 3.18
C CYS A 67 -25.08 -27.32 2.64
N ILE A 68 -23.96 -26.62 2.50
CA ILE A 68 -23.89 -25.26 1.97
C ILE A 68 -23.43 -25.35 0.52
N HIS A 69 -24.34 -25.01 -0.39
CA HIS A 69 -24.07 -24.95 -1.82
C HIS A 69 -23.52 -23.57 -2.16
N MET A 70 -22.36 -23.53 -2.82
CA MET A 70 -21.69 -22.29 -3.17
C MET A 70 -21.16 -22.31 -4.59
N GLU A 71 -21.06 -21.13 -5.20
CA GLU A 71 -20.41 -20.89 -6.47
C GLU A 71 -19.16 -20.04 -6.25
N ALA A 72 -18.01 -20.48 -6.76
CA ALA A 72 -16.79 -19.70 -6.75
C ALA A 72 -16.78 -18.71 -7.92
N THR A 73 -16.68 -17.42 -7.62
CA THR A 73 -16.67 -16.32 -8.61
C THR A 73 -15.41 -15.47 -8.46
N ARG A 74 -15.08 -14.67 -9.49
CA ARG A 74 -13.93 -13.75 -9.48
C ARG A 74 -14.30 -12.31 -9.11
N GLU A 75 -15.42 -12.14 -8.42
CA GLU A 75 -15.98 -10.83 -8.08
C GLU A 75 -15.31 -10.20 -6.85
N GLY A 76 -14.44 -10.93 -6.15
CA GLY A 76 -13.77 -10.43 -4.94
C GLY A 76 -12.99 -9.16 -5.17
N SER A 77 -12.34 -9.02 -6.33
CA SER A 77 -11.66 -7.78 -6.72
C SER A 77 -12.64 -6.62 -6.87
N ASP A 78 -13.76 -6.81 -7.58
CA ASP A 78 -14.78 -5.77 -7.79
C ASP A 78 -15.49 -5.37 -6.49
N ILE A 79 -15.74 -6.34 -5.60
CA ILE A 79 -16.35 -6.11 -4.28
C ILE A 79 -15.38 -5.32 -3.39
N ALA A 80 -14.09 -5.69 -3.38
CA ALA A 80 -13.06 -4.96 -2.66
C ALA A 80 -12.97 -3.52 -3.18
N GLU A 81 -12.92 -3.31 -4.49
CA GLU A 81 -12.92 -1.98 -5.11
C GLU A 81 -14.14 -1.15 -4.70
N ARG A 82 -15.35 -1.72 -4.79
CA ARG A 82 -16.60 -1.04 -4.41
C ARG A 82 -16.63 -0.70 -2.92
N TYR A 83 -16.15 -1.58 -2.05
CA TYR A 83 -16.05 -1.32 -0.62
C TYR A 83 -15.08 -0.17 -0.32
N ILE A 84 -13.93 -0.14 -0.98
CA ILE A 84 -12.94 0.94 -0.86
C ILE A 84 -13.54 2.27 -1.34
N GLU A 85 -14.25 2.26 -2.46
CA GLU A 85 -14.90 3.45 -3.01
C GLU A 85 -15.98 4.01 -2.07
N LEU A 86 -16.81 3.14 -1.50
CA LEU A 86 -17.83 3.51 -0.52
C LEU A 86 -17.24 4.04 0.80
N ASN A 87 -16.10 3.52 1.22
CA ASN A 87 -15.45 3.90 2.47
C ASN A 87 -14.37 4.98 2.32
N ARG A 88 -14.14 5.49 1.10
CA ARG A 88 -13.12 6.50 0.79
C ARG A 88 -13.21 7.78 1.63
N LYS A 89 -14.41 8.15 2.10
CA LYS A 89 -14.59 9.31 3.01
C LYS A 89 -14.32 9.01 4.48
N ARG A 90 -14.34 7.73 4.88
CA ARG A 90 -14.11 7.27 6.27
C ARG A 90 -12.67 6.79 6.48
N MET A 91 -12.09 6.20 5.45
CA MET A 91 -10.66 5.91 5.39
C MET A 91 -9.96 7.18 4.96
N GLN A 92 -9.47 7.98 5.92
CA GLN A 92 -8.51 9.03 5.62
C GLN A 92 -7.40 8.43 4.73
N GLU A 93 -7.34 8.86 3.46
CA GLU A 93 -6.25 8.67 2.47
C GLU A 93 -5.68 7.25 2.22
N ASN A 94 -6.13 6.20 2.91
CA ASN A 94 -5.59 4.85 2.78
C ASN A 94 -6.47 3.98 1.87
N SER A 95 -6.40 4.26 0.56
CA SER A 95 -6.93 3.34 -0.45
C SER A 95 -6.22 1.99 -0.30
N VAL A 96 -6.96 0.90 -0.05
CA VAL A 96 -6.40 -0.47 0.10
C VAL A 96 -5.54 -0.87 -1.10
N VAL A 97 -5.90 -0.39 -2.29
CA VAL A 97 -5.12 -0.51 -3.52
C VAL A 97 -3.73 0.14 -3.37
N LEU A 98 -3.65 1.35 -2.82
CA LEU A 98 -2.36 2.04 -2.59
C LEU A 98 -1.56 1.39 -1.45
N MET A 99 -2.24 0.84 -0.43
CA MET A 99 -1.59 0.09 0.65
C MET A 99 -0.91 -1.18 0.15
N PHE A 100 -1.53 -1.91 -0.77
CA PHE A 100 -0.94 -3.12 -1.37
C PHE A 100 0.36 -2.80 -2.12
N GLY A 101 0.34 -1.81 -3.02
CA GLY A 101 1.55 -1.39 -3.72
C GLY A 101 2.64 -0.87 -2.76
N SER A 102 2.26 -0.15 -1.71
CA SER A 102 3.20 0.29 -0.67
C SER A 102 3.82 -0.87 0.12
N LEU A 103 3.05 -1.95 0.35
CA LEU A 103 3.52 -3.16 1.00
C LEU A 103 4.52 -3.91 0.13
N LEU A 104 4.25 -4.08 -1.18
CA LEU A 104 5.19 -4.65 -2.14
C LEU A 104 6.54 -3.93 -2.10
N ALA A 105 6.52 -2.59 -2.14
CA ALA A 105 7.73 -1.79 -2.00
C ALA A 105 8.46 -2.00 -0.67
N LYS A 106 7.73 -2.12 0.45
CA LYS A 106 8.34 -2.40 1.76
C LYS A 106 8.96 -3.79 1.86
N MET A 107 8.43 -4.76 1.12
CA MET A 107 8.96 -6.12 1.04
C MET A 107 10.16 -6.24 0.07
N GLY A 108 10.55 -5.16 -0.60
CA GLY A 108 11.62 -5.18 -1.61
C GLY A 108 11.17 -5.70 -2.98
N GLN A 109 9.89 -5.97 -3.16
CA GLN A 109 9.27 -6.42 -4.41
C GLN A 109 9.00 -5.21 -5.32
N TYR A 110 10.08 -4.61 -5.82
CA TYR A 110 10.00 -3.38 -6.62
C TYR A 110 9.40 -3.61 -8.01
N ASP A 111 9.58 -4.81 -8.57
CA ASP A 111 9.06 -5.21 -9.88
C ASP A 111 7.55 -5.35 -9.88
N GLU A 112 7.04 -6.11 -8.93
CA GLU A 112 5.62 -6.31 -8.70
C GLU A 112 4.95 -4.99 -8.31
N CYS A 113 5.60 -4.18 -7.48
CA CYS A 113 5.12 -2.84 -7.12
C CYS A 113 4.94 -1.95 -8.34
N HIS A 114 5.97 -1.87 -9.20
CA HIS A 114 5.95 -1.06 -10.41
C HIS A 114 4.87 -1.55 -11.39
N GLU A 115 4.83 -2.84 -11.71
CA GLU A 115 3.82 -3.41 -12.61
C GLU A 115 2.40 -3.15 -12.11
N TYR A 116 2.19 -3.31 -10.80
CA TYR A 116 0.92 -3.03 -10.17
C TYR A 116 0.49 -1.57 -10.37
N PHE A 117 1.34 -0.60 -10.04
CA PHE A 117 0.99 0.83 -10.19
C PHE A 117 0.85 1.26 -11.66
N VAL A 118 1.65 0.72 -12.57
CA VAL A 118 1.49 0.97 -14.02
C VAL A 118 0.14 0.44 -14.52
N GLY A 119 -0.25 -0.76 -14.11
CA GLY A 119 -1.57 -1.32 -14.43
C GLY A 119 -2.71 -0.44 -13.88
N LEU A 120 -2.52 0.16 -12.70
CA LEU A 120 -3.49 1.11 -12.16
C LEU A 120 -3.58 2.41 -12.98
N ALA A 121 -2.45 2.92 -13.49
CA ALA A 121 -2.39 4.14 -14.30
C ALA A 121 -3.08 3.99 -15.67
N GLN A 122 -3.01 2.79 -16.26
CA GLN A 122 -3.63 2.49 -17.57
C GLN A 122 -5.17 2.46 -17.54
N ASN A 123 -5.78 2.25 -16.37
CA ASN A 123 -7.24 2.26 -16.20
C ASN A 123 -7.63 3.06 -14.94
N PRO A 124 -7.64 4.40 -15.02
CA PRO A 124 -7.84 5.29 -13.87
C PRO A 124 -9.33 5.45 -13.57
N ARG A 125 -10.00 4.38 -13.15
CA ARG A 125 -11.39 4.45 -12.64
C ARG A 125 -11.37 4.93 -11.19
N GLY A 126 -11.52 6.24 -11.01
CA GLY A 126 -11.61 6.85 -9.68
C GLY A 126 -10.33 6.77 -8.84
N LYS A 127 -9.15 6.67 -9.45
CA LYS A 127 -7.87 6.55 -8.74
C LYS A 127 -7.17 7.90 -8.62
N ASP A 128 -6.50 8.12 -7.48
CA ASP A 128 -5.66 9.29 -7.26
C ASP A 128 -4.37 9.15 -8.08
N LEU A 129 -4.40 9.64 -9.31
CA LEU A 129 -3.27 9.57 -10.25
C LEU A 129 -2.01 10.21 -9.65
N VAL A 130 -2.15 11.22 -8.79
CA VAL A 130 -1.01 11.82 -8.06
C VAL A 130 -0.28 10.74 -7.27
N VAL A 131 -1.01 9.99 -6.44
CA VAL A 131 -0.37 8.97 -5.59
C VAL A 131 0.17 7.80 -6.41
N ILE A 132 -0.49 7.44 -7.51
CA ILE A 132 0.00 6.39 -8.42
C ILE A 132 1.35 6.79 -9.03
N TYR A 133 1.44 7.96 -9.68
CA TYR A 133 2.68 8.40 -10.31
C TYR A 133 3.79 8.64 -9.27
N ASN A 134 3.46 9.15 -8.07
CA ASN A 134 4.42 9.23 -6.97
C ASN A 134 4.95 7.84 -6.56
N SER A 135 4.10 6.82 -6.55
CA SER A 135 4.50 5.45 -6.19
C SER A 135 5.33 4.77 -7.27
N ILE A 136 5.01 4.99 -8.56
CA ILE A 136 5.85 4.54 -9.68
C ILE A 136 7.23 5.20 -9.61
N GLY A 137 7.27 6.52 -9.37
CA GLY A 137 8.52 7.26 -9.19
C GLY A 137 9.37 6.71 -8.04
N ARG A 138 8.73 6.33 -6.93
CA ARG A 138 9.41 5.69 -5.79
C ARG A 138 9.96 4.30 -6.14
N ALA A 139 9.22 3.50 -6.91
CA ALA A 139 9.70 2.19 -7.35
C ALA A 139 10.96 2.33 -8.22
N HIS A 140 10.94 3.24 -9.21
CA HIS A 140 12.12 3.55 -10.02
C HIS A 140 13.30 4.05 -9.17
N TYR A 141 13.06 4.95 -8.21
CA TYR A 141 14.11 5.43 -7.31
C TYR A 141 14.77 4.30 -6.53
N LEU A 142 13.99 3.34 -6.02
CA LEU A 142 14.50 2.19 -5.26
C LEU A 142 15.30 1.22 -6.15
N ARG A 143 15.08 1.24 -7.46
CA ARG A 143 15.90 0.53 -8.46
C ARG A 143 17.08 1.36 -8.98
N SER A 144 17.33 2.55 -8.45
CA SER A 144 18.33 3.50 -8.97
C SER A 144 18.07 4.00 -10.41
N GLU A 145 16.82 3.92 -10.88
CA GLU A 145 16.35 4.42 -12.18
C GLU A 145 15.93 5.89 -12.06
N TYR A 146 16.91 6.77 -11.84
CA TYR A 146 16.66 8.15 -11.39
C TYR A 146 15.93 9.02 -12.42
N GLU A 147 16.18 8.85 -13.72
CA GLU A 147 15.50 9.61 -14.78
C GLU A 147 14.00 9.29 -14.82
N GLN A 148 13.67 8.00 -14.83
CA GLN A 148 12.29 7.52 -14.78
C GLN A 148 11.60 7.91 -13.47
N ALA A 149 12.34 7.92 -12.35
CA ALA A 149 11.82 8.40 -11.08
C ALA A 149 11.42 9.89 -11.17
N LEU A 150 12.29 10.74 -11.73
CA LEU A 150 12.01 12.16 -11.93
C LEU A 150 10.82 12.40 -12.84
N ASP A 151 10.72 11.71 -13.97
CA ASP A 151 9.60 11.84 -14.90
C ASP A 151 8.27 11.57 -14.20
N ASN A 152 8.19 10.47 -13.46
CA ASN A 152 6.98 10.09 -12.73
C ASN A 152 6.67 11.07 -11.57
N TYR A 153 7.66 11.51 -10.81
CA TYR A 153 7.43 12.53 -9.77
C TYR A 153 7.00 13.88 -10.35
N ASN A 154 7.53 14.28 -11.50
CA ASN A 154 7.13 15.50 -12.20
C ASN A 154 5.69 15.41 -12.71
N VAL A 155 5.29 14.26 -13.27
CA VAL A 155 3.89 14.01 -13.66
C VAL A 155 2.98 14.08 -12.43
N SER A 156 3.35 13.40 -11.34
CA SER A 156 2.63 13.46 -10.06
C SER A 156 2.47 14.89 -9.56
N PHE A 157 3.56 15.67 -9.58
CA PHE A 157 3.57 17.06 -9.13
C PHE A 157 2.66 17.94 -9.99
N ALA A 158 2.74 17.81 -11.32
CA ALA A 158 1.91 18.57 -12.26
C ALA A 158 0.41 18.27 -12.10
N LEU A 159 0.06 16.99 -11.91
CA LEU A 159 -1.32 16.59 -11.63
C LEU A 159 -1.82 17.15 -10.30
N MET A 160 -0.97 17.11 -9.26
CA MET A 160 -1.32 17.59 -7.94
C MET A 160 -1.60 19.09 -7.92
N ILE A 161 -0.73 19.92 -8.48
CA ILE A 161 -0.95 21.38 -8.52
C ILE A 161 -2.17 21.78 -9.37
N SER A 162 -2.63 20.90 -10.28
CA SER A 162 -3.85 21.12 -11.06
C SER A 162 -5.14 20.81 -10.29
N THR A 163 -5.05 20.11 -9.15
CA THR A 163 -6.19 19.55 -8.42
C THR A 163 -6.28 19.99 -6.96
N ILE A 164 -5.15 20.34 -6.36
CA ILE A 164 -4.98 20.70 -4.95
C ILE A 164 -4.22 22.04 -4.90
N PRO A 165 -4.46 22.91 -3.91
CA PRO A 165 -3.64 24.11 -3.73
C PRO A 165 -2.14 23.80 -3.73
N GLU A 166 -1.37 24.65 -4.41
CA GLU A 166 0.07 24.50 -4.61
C GLU A 166 0.85 24.35 -3.29
N ARG A 167 0.35 24.95 -2.20
CA ARG A 167 0.90 24.85 -0.85
C ARG A 167 0.06 23.87 0.00
N SER A 168 0.21 22.58 -0.23
CA SER A 168 -0.45 21.51 0.52
C SER A 168 0.57 20.50 1.07
N ARG A 169 0.17 19.68 2.05
CA ARG A 169 1.05 18.62 2.59
C ARG A 169 1.56 17.69 1.49
N SER A 170 0.67 17.27 0.59
CA SER A 170 1.00 16.40 -0.52
C SER A 170 2.03 17.04 -1.46
N SER A 171 1.99 18.36 -1.68
CA SER A 171 3.00 19.05 -2.50
C SER A 171 4.38 19.09 -1.85
N ALA A 172 4.45 19.26 -0.53
CA ALA A 172 5.71 19.13 0.19
C ALA A 172 6.32 17.72 0.11
N ILE A 173 5.50 16.66 0.17
CA ILE A 173 5.95 15.27 0.06
C ILE A 173 6.59 15.01 -1.32
N VAL A 174 5.92 15.40 -2.40
CA VAL A 174 6.45 15.17 -3.75
C VAL A 174 7.71 16.00 -4.00
N LEU A 175 7.76 17.25 -3.54
CA LEU A 175 8.98 18.07 -3.62
C LEU A 175 10.16 17.43 -2.87
N ASN A 176 9.91 16.89 -1.68
CA ASN A 176 10.94 16.13 -0.96
C ASN A 176 11.41 14.90 -1.74
N ASN A 177 10.50 14.14 -2.35
CA ASN A 177 10.87 12.96 -3.14
C ASN A 177 11.71 13.34 -4.38
N ILE A 178 11.38 14.44 -5.07
CA ILE A 178 12.20 14.99 -6.16
C ILE A 178 13.60 15.35 -5.62
N GLY A 179 13.67 15.99 -4.44
CA GLY A 179 14.93 16.29 -3.77
C GLY A 179 15.79 15.03 -3.53
N CYS A 180 15.19 13.96 -3.03
CA CYS A 180 15.87 12.67 -2.83
C CYS A 180 16.46 12.12 -4.13
N VAL A 181 15.71 12.21 -5.24
CA VAL A 181 16.21 11.74 -6.54
C VAL A 181 17.35 12.61 -7.04
N MET A 182 17.24 13.94 -6.91
CA MET A 182 18.32 14.86 -7.31
C MET A 182 19.60 14.60 -6.52
N GLU A 183 19.50 14.36 -5.22
CA GLU A 183 20.64 14.01 -4.37
C GLU A 183 21.27 12.70 -4.82
N ALA A 184 20.46 11.65 -5.03
CA ALA A 184 20.93 10.34 -5.47
C ALA A 184 21.55 10.38 -6.89
N ASN A 185 21.07 11.29 -7.74
CA ASN A 185 21.60 11.53 -9.09
C ASN A 185 22.81 12.49 -9.11
N GLY A 186 23.42 12.76 -7.95
CA GLY A 186 24.65 13.57 -7.86
C GLY A 186 24.44 15.08 -8.01
N GLN A 187 23.22 15.59 -7.79
CA GLN A 187 22.87 17.02 -7.89
C GLN A 187 22.41 17.58 -6.53
N PRO A 188 23.29 17.62 -5.51
CA PRO A 188 22.89 18.01 -4.15
C PRO A 188 22.40 19.46 -4.03
N GLN A 189 22.91 20.38 -4.84
CA GLN A 189 22.45 21.78 -4.84
C GLN A 189 21.03 21.91 -5.41
N ALA A 190 20.69 21.12 -6.42
CA ALA A 190 19.31 21.05 -6.91
C ALA A 190 18.40 20.42 -5.85
N ALA A 191 18.86 19.36 -5.18
CA ALA A 191 18.12 18.72 -4.08
C ALA A 191 17.79 19.70 -2.95
N LEU A 192 18.75 20.53 -2.53
CA LEU A 192 18.54 21.57 -1.52
C LEU A 192 17.39 22.53 -1.89
N GLN A 193 17.34 22.99 -3.15
CA GLN A 193 16.25 23.89 -3.60
C GLN A 193 14.87 23.24 -3.46
N TYR A 194 14.75 21.94 -3.76
CA TYR A 194 13.50 21.21 -3.60
C TYR A 194 13.14 20.96 -2.13
N TYR A 195 14.13 20.59 -1.30
CA TYR A 195 13.92 20.41 0.13
C TYR A 195 13.52 21.72 0.83
N GLU A 196 14.13 22.85 0.46
CA GLU A 196 13.79 24.17 1.00
C GLU A 196 12.34 24.57 0.66
N ARG A 197 11.91 24.35 -0.59
CA ARG A 197 10.50 24.58 -0.99
C ARG A 197 9.53 23.68 -0.21
N ALA A 198 9.89 22.42 0.03
CA ALA A 198 9.08 21.53 0.85
C ALA A 198 8.99 22.02 2.31
N LEU A 199 10.10 22.47 2.90
CA LEU A 199 10.14 23.01 4.26
C LEU A 199 9.34 24.31 4.39
N GLU A 200 9.38 25.20 3.38
CA GLU A 200 8.57 26.42 3.37
C GLU A 200 7.07 26.09 3.46
N ILE A 201 6.62 25.13 2.64
CA ILE A 201 5.22 24.69 2.66
C ILE A 201 4.85 24.07 4.01
N ARG A 202 5.69 23.19 4.57
CA ARG A 202 5.39 22.56 5.86
C ARG A 202 5.37 23.55 7.01
N LYS A 203 6.24 24.58 6.98
CA LYS A 203 6.23 25.67 7.95
C LYS A 203 4.92 26.47 7.90
N ASP A 204 4.43 26.79 6.70
CA ASP A 204 3.16 27.50 6.51
C ASP A 204 1.95 26.70 7.05
N LEU A 205 2.02 25.37 7.01
CA LEU A 205 0.95 24.48 7.49
C LEU A 205 0.95 24.30 9.01
N SER A 206 2.04 24.66 9.71
CA SER A 206 2.15 24.79 11.18
C SER A 206 1.53 23.63 11.99
N GLU A 207 1.83 22.38 11.62
CA GLU A 207 1.40 21.20 12.39
C GLU A 207 2.50 20.73 13.36
N PRO A 208 2.22 20.60 14.67
CA PRO A 208 3.14 19.98 15.62
C PRO A 208 3.39 18.51 15.25
N ASN A 209 4.60 18.00 15.46
CA ASN A 209 4.99 16.59 15.22
C ASN A 209 4.91 16.10 13.77
N ASP A 210 5.24 16.94 12.80
CA ASP A 210 5.31 16.49 11.42
C ASP A 210 6.59 15.68 11.15
N LEU A 211 6.47 14.35 11.20
CA LEU A 211 7.54 13.41 10.85
C LEU A 211 8.10 13.66 9.44
N ASP A 212 7.29 14.19 8.52
CA ASP A 212 7.74 14.52 7.17
C ASP A 212 8.64 15.76 7.17
N THR A 213 8.39 16.74 8.06
CA THR A 213 9.28 17.89 8.26
C THR A 213 10.64 17.43 8.80
N ALA A 214 10.62 16.58 9.82
CA ALA A 214 11.82 15.99 10.40
C ALA A 214 12.65 15.22 9.35
N ALA A 215 11.99 14.43 8.49
CA ALA A 215 12.67 13.69 7.43
C ALA A 215 13.37 14.63 6.43
N THR A 216 12.71 15.72 6.02
CA THR A 216 13.32 16.68 5.07
C THR A 216 14.45 17.49 5.71
N LEU A 217 14.33 17.91 6.97
CA LEU A 217 15.42 18.56 7.70
C LEU A 217 16.65 17.64 7.79
N ASN A 218 16.43 16.34 8.04
CA ASN A 218 17.49 15.34 8.06
C ASN A 218 18.17 15.20 6.68
N ASN A 219 17.40 15.20 5.59
CA ASN A 219 17.95 15.14 4.23
C ASN A 219 18.83 16.36 3.91
N VAL A 220 18.39 17.56 4.31
CA VAL A 220 19.20 18.79 4.18
C VAL A 220 20.48 18.69 5.02
N GLY A 221 20.36 18.23 6.27
CA GLY A 221 21.51 17.99 7.15
C GLY A 221 22.53 17.02 6.55
N ASN A 222 22.05 15.93 5.93
CA ASN A 222 22.89 14.93 5.26
C ASN A 222 23.68 15.52 4.09
N ILE A 223 23.08 16.41 3.30
CA ILE A 223 23.79 17.11 2.22
C ILE A 223 24.92 17.96 2.79
N TYR A 224 24.65 18.79 3.79
CA TYR A 224 25.69 19.63 4.41
C TYR A 224 26.76 18.82 5.13
N TYR A 225 26.40 17.67 5.70
CA TYR A 225 27.37 16.74 6.30
C TYR A 225 28.32 16.17 5.25
N LYS A 226 27.79 15.76 4.08
CA LYS A 226 28.60 15.28 2.94
C LYS A 226 29.48 16.37 2.34
N ASP A 227 29.06 17.63 2.44
CA ASP A 227 29.82 18.83 2.01
C ASP A 227 30.83 19.33 3.07
N ASP A 228 31.06 18.55 4.14
CA ASP A 228 31.95 18.89 5.28
C ASP A 228 31.56 20.19 6.02
N ASN A 229 30.34 20.68 5.81
CA ASN A 229 29.78 21.83 6.52
C ASN A 229 29.06 21.39 7.80
N LEU A 230 29.85 20.85 8.73
CA LEU A 230 29.36 20.25 9.97
C LEU A 230 28.52 21.21 10.82
N LYS A 231 28.84 22.51 10.82
CA LYS A 231 28.10 23.52 11.59
C LYS A 231 26.66 23.66 11.07
N THR A 232 26.49 23.74 9.76
CA THR A 232 25.17 23.84 9.14
C THR A 232 24.41 22.52 9.29
N ALA A 233 25.06 21.38 9.07
CA ALA A 233 24.46 20.06 9.26
C ALA A 233 23.89 19.89 10.69
N LEU A 234 24.68 20.21 11.72
CA LEU A 234 24.25 20.16 13.11
C LEU A 234 23.07 21.09 13.39
N THR A 235 23.01 22.25 12.74
CA THR A 235 21.88 23.17 12.88
C THR A 235 20.59 22.49 12.39
N TYR A 236 20.59 21.88 11.20
CA TYR A 236 19.42 21.18 10.68
C TYR A 236 19.03 19.96 11.51
N TYR A 237 19.99 19.15 11.97
CA TYR A 237 19.71 18.03 12.88
C TYR A 237 19.16 18.50 14.24
N SER A 238 19.61 19.66 14.73
CA SER A 238 19.13 20.20 16.01
C SER A 238 17.72 20.77 15.93
N ILE A 239 17.32 21.36 14.80
CA ILE A 239 15.95 21.85 14.57
C ILE A 239 14.97 20.67 14.66
N GLN A 240 15.31 19.54 14.02
CA GLN A 240 14.56 18.29 14.14
C GLN A 240 14.43 17.83 15.62
N GLY A 241 15.51 17.92 16.40
CA GLY A 241 15.49 17.55 17.82
C GLY A 241 14.61 18.46 18.68
N ILE A 242 14.64 19.78 18.43
CA ILE A 242 13.85 20.77 19.17
C ILE A 242 12.35 20.62 18.87
N GLU A 243 11.98 20.43 17.61
CA GLU A 243 10.59 20.17 17.21
C GLU A 243 10.03 18.92 17.91
N ASN A 244 10.81 17.84 17.97
CA ASN A 244 10.41 16.62 18.69
C ASN A 244 10.33 16.81 20.23
N CYS A 245 11.24 17.59 20.81
CA CYS A 245 11.26 17.84 22.27
C CYS A 245 10.12 18.74 22.76
N GLN A 246 9.80 19.82 22.03
CA GLN A 246 8.74 20.75 22.44
C GLN A 246 7.36 20.09 22.54
N VAL A 247 7.13 19.05 21.74
CA VAL A 247 5.82 18.37 21.70
C VAL A 247 5.73 17.19 22.69
N ASN A 248 6.82 16.46 22.95
CA ASN A 248 6.82 15.44 24.00
C ASN A 248 6.51 16.02 25.40
N CYS A 249 6.86 17.29 25.65
CA CYS A 249 6.46 18.01 26.86
C CYS A 249 4.98 18.38 26.93
N GLN A 250 4.25 18.41 25.80
CA GLN A 250 2.80 18.69 25.78
C GLN A 250 1.94 17.42 25.92
N LEU A 251 2.50 16.24 25.67
CA LEU A 251 1.79 14.95 25.67
C LEU A 251 1.93 14.15 26.98
N THR A 252 2.69 14.63 27.96
CA THR A 252 2.68 14.08 29.32
C THR A 252 1.70 14.85 30.18
N PRO A 253 0.49 14.33 30.50
CA PRO A 253 -0.35 14.94 31.51
C PRO A 253 0.34 14.75 32.87
N GLY A 254 0.55 15.85 33.59
CA GLY A 254 0.91 15.83 35.02
C GLY A 254 -0.25 15.40 35.91
#